data_AF-A0A8C5K7T4-F1
#
_entry.id   AF-A0A8C5K7T4-F1
#
_cell.length_a   1.000
_cell.length_b   1.000
_cell.length_c   1.000
_cell.angle_alpha   90.00
_cell.angle_beta   90.00
_cell.angle_gamma   90.00
#
_symmetry.space_group_name_H-M   'P 1'
#
loop_
_entity.id
_entity.type
_entity.pdbx_description
1 polymer ?
#
loop_
_entity_poly.entity_id
_entity_poly.type
_entity_poly.pdbx_seq_one_letter_code
_entity_poly.pdbx_strand_id
1 'polypeptide(L)'
;MAGRLPACVVDCGTGYTKLGYAGNTEPQFIIPSCIAIKESAKVGDQAQRRVLKGVDDLDFFIGDEAIEKPTYATKWPIRHGIVEDWDLMERFMEQVIFKYLRAEPEDHYFLLTEPPLNTPENREYTAEIMFESFNVPGLYIAVQAVLALAASWTSRQVGERTLTGTVIDSGDGVTHVIPVAEGYVIGSCIKHIPIAGRDITYFIQQLLRDREVGIPPEQSLETAKAVKERYSYVCPDLVKEFNKYDTDGSKWIKQYTGINAISKKEFSIDVGYERFLGPEIFFHPEFANPDFTQPISEVVDEVIQNCPIDVRRPLYKNIVLSGGSTMFRDFGRRLQRDLKRTVDARLKLSEELSGGRLKPKPIDVQVITHHMQRYAVWFGGSMLASTPEFYQVCHTKKDYEEIGPSICRHNPVFGVMS
;
A
#
# COMPACT_ATOMS: atom_id res chain seq x y z
N MET A 1 -0.14 32.92 21.64
CA MET A 1 -1.09 32.08 20.87
C MET A 1 -0.62 30.65 21.05
N ALA A 2 -1.36 29.82 21.79
CA ALA A 2 -1.06 28.40 21.85
C ALA A 2 -1.23 27.84 20.43
N GLY A 3 -0.20 27.19 19.89
CA GLY A 3 -0.27 26.59 18.56
C GLY A 3 -1.38 25.54 18.52
N ARG A 4 -2.02 25.41 17.36
CA ARG A 4 -2.94 24.30 17.07
C ARG A 4 -2.19 22.98 17.24
N LEU A 5 -2.80 22.00 17.91
CA LEU A 5 -2.22 20.66 18.05
C LEU A 5 -2.03 20.03 16.65
N PRO A 6 -1.02 19.16 16.46
CA PRO A 6 -0.77 18.53 15.16
C PRO A 6 -1.98 17.68 14.72
N ALA A 7 -2.27 17.68 13.42
CA ALA A 7 -3.33 16.85 12.87
C ALA A 7 -3.03 15.35 13.03
N CYS A 8 -4.07 14.53 13.12
CA CYS A 8 -3.97 13.07 13.10
C CYS A 8 -3.92 12.58 11.65
N VAL A 9 -3.03 11.63 11.35
CA VAL A 9 -2.84 11.05 10.02
C VAL A 9 -3.00 9.54 10.12
N VAL A 10 -4.00 8.99 9.42
CA VAL A 10 -4.32 7.56 9.44
C VAL A 10 -4.43 7.03 8.02
N ASP A 11 -3.53 6.12 7.66
CA ASP A 11 -3.49 5.40 6.39
C ASP A 11 -4.00 3.96 6.60
N CYS A 12 -5.25 3.71 6.24
CA CYS A 12 -5.92 2.42 6.41
C CYS A 12 -5.72 1.53 5.17
N GLY A 13 -4.76 0.60 5.24
CA GLY A 13 -4.51 -0.38 4.18
C GLY A 13 -5.24 -1.71 4.40
N THR A 14 -5.25 -2.58 3.37
CA THR A 14 -5.83 -3.95 3.48
C THR A 14 -5.13 -4.83 4.52
N GLY A 15 -3.79 -4.72 4.62
CA GLY A 15 -3.00 -5.53 5.54
C GLY A 15 -2.61 -4.78 6.82
N TYR A 16 -2.26 -3.50 6.69
CA TYR A 16 -1.74 -2.70 7.80
C TYR A 16 -2.29 -1.27 7.75
N THR A 17 -2.66 -0.78 8.93
CA THR A 17 -2.98 0.62 9.20
C THR A 17 -1.76 1.31 9.80
N LYS A 18 -1.41 2.46 9.24
CA LYS A 18 -0.31 3.32 9.72
C LYS A 18 -0.95 4.56 10.30
N LEU A 19 -0.68 4.86 11.56
CA LEU A 19 -1.36 5.92 12.27
C LEU A 19 -0.39 6.73 13.11
N GLY A 20 -0.65 8.03 13.20
CA GLY A 20 0.25 8.94 13.85
C GLY A 20 -0.15 10.41 13.76
N TYR A 21 0.75 11.29 14.18
CA TYR A 21 0.56 12.73 14.12
C TYR A 21 1.37 13.36 12.98
N ALA A 22 0.79 14.36 12.33
CA ALA A 22 1.44 15.18 11.32
C ALA A 22 2.73 15.82 11.86
N GLY A 23 3.71 15.98 10.98
CA GLY A 23 5.03 16.54 11.28
C GLY A 23 6.07 15.48 11.65
N ASN A 24 5.63 14.26 11.97
CA ASN A 24 6.54 13.14 12.20
C ASN A 24 6.99 12.50 10.89
N THR A 25 8.23 12.03 10.87
CA THR A 25 8.82 11.37 9.70
C THR A 25 8.29 9.96 9.51
N GLU A 26 8.04 9.22 10.58
CA GLU A 26 7.51 7.85 10.56
C GLU A 26 6.20 7.77 11.34
N PRO A 27 5.28 6.86 10.99
CA PRO A 27 4.08 6.64 11.78
C PRO A 27 4.45 6.15 13.18
N GLN A 28 3.73 6.63 14.20
CA GLN A 28 3.91 6.16 15.57
C GLN A 28 3.59 4.68 15.72
N PHE A 29 2.57 4.21 14.99
CA PHE A 29 2.17 2.82 15.01
C PHE A 29 1.90 2.30 13.59
N ILE A 30 2.31 1.06 13.36
CA ILE A 30 1.95 0.28 12.17
C ILE A 30 1.34 -1.01 12.70
N ILE A 31 0.02 -1.11 12.61
CA ILE A 31 -0.74 -2.24 13.16
C ILE A 31 -1.42 -3.02 12.04
N PRO A 32 -1.59 -4.34 12.17
CA PRO A 32 -2.45 -5.12 11.28
C PRO A 32 -3.87 -4.53 11.21
N SER A 33 -4.43 -4.44 10.00
CA SER A 33 -5.78 -3.93 9.75
C SER A 33 -6.86 -4.98 10.07
N CYS A 34 -6.80 -5.54 11.27
CA CYS A 34 -7.75 -6.55 11.74
C CYS A 34 -8.33 -6.16 13.09
N ILE A 35 -9.55 -6.65 13.32
CA ILE A 35 -10.30 -6.48 14.56
C ILE A 35 -10.76 -7.87 15.03
N ALA A 36 -10.54 -8.17 16.31
CA ALA A 36 -10.98 -9.39 16.96
C ALA A 36 -12.23 -9.09 17.78
N ILE A 37 -13.33 -9.74 17.41
CA ILE A 37 -14.63 -9.60 18.08
C ILE A 37 -15.05 -10.94 18.69
N LYS A 38 -15.87 -10.91 19.74
CA LYS A 38 -16.55 -12.12 20.21
C LYS A 38 -17.57 -12.55 19.17
N GLU A 39 -17.45 -13.79 18.69
CA GLU A 39 -18.49 -14.38 17.85
C GLU A 39 -19.74 -14.63 18.71
N SER A 40 -20.82 -13.91 18.40
CA SER A 40 -22.15 -14.23 18.91
C SER A 40 -22.58 -15.57 18.29
N ALA A 41 -22.58 -16.61 19.13
CA ALA A 41 -23.10 -17.97 18.97
C ALA A 41 -23.49 -18.49 17.55
N LYS A 42 -22.95 -19.69 17.28
CA LYS A 42 -23.27 -20.66 16.20
C LYS A 42 -24.66 -20.55 15.54
N VAL A 43 -24.68 -20.78 14.23
CA VAL A 43 -25.86 -21.04 13.39
C VAL A 43 -26.75 -22.09 14.07
N GLY A 44 -27.92 -21.67 14.55
CA GLY A 44 -28.90 -22.54 15.20
C GLY A 44 -29.90 -21.79 16.08
N ASP A 45 -29.54 -20.61 16.61
CA ASP A 45 -30.38 -19.90 17.56
C ASP A 45 -30.86 -18.55 17.00
N GLN A 46 -31.92 -18.59 16.19
CA GLN A 46 -32.55 -17.39 15.60
C GLN A 46 -33.11 -16.41 16.66
N ALA A 47 -33.14 -16.80 17.94
CA ALA A 47 -33.61 -15.97 19.04
C ALA A 47 -32.57 -14.98 19.60
N GLN A 48 -31.27 -15.18 19.35
CA GLN A 48 -30.20 -14.35 19.96
C GLN A 48 -29.71 -13.16 19.13
N ARG A 49 -30.13 -13.01 17.87
CA ARG A 49 -29.74 -11.86 17.02
C ARG A 49 -30.24 -10.49 17.53
N ARG A 50 -31.05 -10.44 18.59
CA ARG A 50 -31.59 -9.20 19.17
C ARG A 50 -31.01 -8.82 20.55
N VAL A 51 -29.91 -9.44 20.99
CA VAL A 51 -29.39 -9.22 22.35
C VAL A 51 -27.87 -9.02 22.37
N LEU A 52 -27.36 -8.02 21.62
CA LEU A 52 -26.20 -7.29 22.12
C LEU A 52 -26.76 -6.26 23.11
N LYS A 53 -26.78 -6.60 24.40
CA LYS A 53 -27.23 -5.71 25.48
C LYS A 53 -26.06 -5.40 26.38
N GLY A 54 -25.67 -4.13 26.47
CA GLY A 54 -24.61 -3.66 27.38
C GLY A 54 -23.38 -3.16 26.63
N VAL A 55 -22.20 -3.45 27.16
CA VAL A 55 -20.88 -3.02 26.66
C VAL A 55 -20.17 -4.10 25.83
N ASP A 56 -20.91 -5.10 25.33
CA ASP A 56 -20.36 -6.21 24.54
C ASP A 56 -19.80 -5.75 23.17
N ASP A 57 -20.23 -4.58 22.71
CA ASP A 57 -19.70 -3.88 21.54
C ASP A 57 -18.29 -3.31 21.76
N LEU A 58 -17.93 -2.99 23.01
CA LEU A 58 -16.62 -2.48 23.42
C LEU A 58 -15.59 -3.59 23.70
N ASP A 59 -16.02 -4.85 23.79
CA ASP A 59 -15.13 -6.00 24.01
C ASP A 59 -14.52 -6.50 22.70
N PHE A 60 -13.55 -5.74 22.19
CA PHE A 60 -12.78 -6.07 21.00
C PHE A 60 -11.31 -5.67 21.13
N PHE A 61 -10.48 -6.21 20.24
CA PHE A 61 -9.06 -5.83 20.11
C PHE A 61 -8.76 -5.51 18.66
N ILE A 62 -7.80 -4.62 18.40
CA ILE A 62 -7.28 -4.37 17.05
C ILE A 62 -5.77 -4.61 16.97
N GLY A 63 -5.24 -4.71 15.74
CA GLY A 63 -3.81 -4.83 15.52
C GLY A 63 -3.23 -6.19 15.94
N ASP A 64 -1.98 -6.20 16.42
CA ASP A 64 -1.29 -7.44 16.80
C ASP A 64 -2.02 -8.17 17.94
N GLU A 65 -2.63 -7.41 18.85
CA GLU A 65 -3.46 -7.96 19.92
C GLU A 65 -4.69 -8.71 19.39
N ALA A 66 -5.11 -8.50 18.14
CA ALA A 66 -6.30 -9.15 17.56
C ALA A 66 -5.99 -10.46 16.82
N ILE A 67 -4.73 -10.75 16.50
CA ILE A 67 -4.38 -11.90 15.65
C ILE A 67 -4.48 -13.23 16.43
N GLU A 68 -4.00 -13.25 17.67
CA GLU A 68 -3.85 -14.49 18.45
C GLU A 68 -4.76 -14.56 19.67
N LYS A 69 -5.80 -13.72 19.76
CA LYS A 69 -6.71 -13.72 20.91
C LYS A 69 -7.57 -14.98 20.96
N PRO A 70 -7.38 -15.86 21.97
CA PRO A 70 -8.25 -17.02 22.13
C PRO A 70 -9.68 -16.57 22.38
N THR A 71 -10.67 -17.29 21.86
CA THR A 71 -12.13 -17.03 22.00
C THR A 71 -12.70 -15.86 21.17
N TYR A 72 -11.86 -15.15 20.42
CA TYR A 72 -12.30 -14.10 19.50
C TYR A 72 -12.14 -14.56 18.05
N ALA A 73 -12.95 -14.00 17.16
CA ALA A 73 -12.84 -14.19 15.73
C ALA A 73 -12.20 -12.95 15.11
N THR A 74 -11.02 -13.13 14.51
CA THR A 74 -10.32 -12.07 13.77
C THR A 74 -11.03 -11.80 12.44
N LYS A 75 -11.42 -10.55 12.22
CA LYS A 75 -12.05 -10.04 11.00
C LYS A 75 -11.17 -8.97 10.36
N TRP A 76 -11.28 -8.83 9.05
CA TRP A 76 -10.50 -7.92 8.23
C TRP A 76 -11.47 -6.98 7.49
N PRO A 77 -11.80 -5.81 8.05
CA PRO A 77 -12.87 -4.94 7.54
C PRO A 77 -12.53 -4.31 6.18
N ILE A 78 -11.24 -4.28 5.81
CA ILE A 78 -10.76 -3.71 4.55
C ILE A 78 -10.33 -4.85 3.62
N ARG A 79 -10.92 -4.92 2.42
CA ARG A 79 -10.60 -5.90 1.38
C ARG A 79 -10.26 -5.16 0.10
N HIS A 80 -9.12 -5.50 -0.51
CA HIS A 80 -8.64 -4.85 -1.73
C HIS A 80 -8.61 -3.30 -1.68
N GLY A 81 -8.39 -2.75 -0.48
CA GLY A 81 -8.30 -1.32 -0.21
C GLY A 81 -9.63 -0.64 0.13
N ILE A 82 -10.76 -1.34 -0.01
CA ILE A 82 -12.11 -0.80 0.24
C ILE A 82 -12.65 -1.35 1.56
N VAL A 83 -13.37 -0.51 2.30
CA VAL A 83 -14.09 -0.91 3.52
C VAL A 83 -15.32 -1.74 3.11
N GLU A 84 -15.41 -2.97 3.60
CA GLU A 84 -16.57 -3.85 3.38
C GLU A 84 -17.51 -3.89 4.58
N ASP A 85 -17.00 -3.64 5.79
CA ASP A 85 -17.76 -3.68 7.05
C ASP A 85 -17.54 -2.37 7.82
N TRP A 86 -18.53 -1.47 7.73
CA TRP A 86 -18.48 -0.13 8.32
C TRP A 86 -18.61 -0.15 9.84
N ASP A 87 -19.42 -1.05 10.41
CA ASP A 87 -19.56 -1.22 11.86
C ASP A 87 -18.21 -1.60 12.49
N LEU A 88 -17.50 -2.52 11.85
CA LEU A 88 -16.16 -2.92 12.30
C LEU A 88 -15.10 -1.85 12.07
N MET A 89 -15.23 -1.06 10.99
CA MET A 89 -14.31 0.03 10.70
C MET A 89 -14.45 1.18 11.69
N GLU A 90 -15.69 1.51 12.09
CA GLU A 90 -15.97 2.50 13.13
C GLU A 90 -15.35 2.09 14.48
N ARG A 91 -15.62 0.86 14.93
CA ARG A 91 -14.99 0.31 16.16
C ARG A 91 -13.47 0.28 16.06
N PHE A 92 -12.93 -0.06 14.89
CA PHE A 92 -11.50 -0.01 14.68
C PHE A 92 -10.97 1.42 14.92
N MET A 93 -11.65 2.45 14.41
CA MET A 93 -11.27 3.85 14.62
C MET A 93 -11.37 4.30 16.08
N GLU A 94 -12.31 3.77 16.87
CA GLU A 94 -12.40 4.07 18.31
C GLU A 94 -11.08 3.76 19.03
N GLN A 95 -10.53 2.55 18.84
CA GLN A 95 -9.26 2.21 19.46
C GLN A 95 -8.09 2.98 18.85
N VAL A 96 -8.09 3.25 17.54
CA VAL A 96 -7.07 4.10 16.91
C VAL A 96 -6.99 5.46 17.62
N ILE A 97 -8.12 6.12 17.83
CA ILE A 97 -8.19 7.46 18.42
C ILE A 97 -7.89 7.41 19.93
N PHE A 98 -8.64 6.62 20.69
CA PHE A 98 -8.62 6.68 22.15
C PHE A 98 -7.52 5.83 22.80
N LYS A 99 -7.16 4.68 22.22
CA LYS A 99 -6.14 3.76 22.77
C LYS A 99 -4.75 4.06 22.24
N TYR A 100 -4.58 4.17 20.91
CA TYR A 100 -3.25 4.29 20.29
C TYR A 100 -2.78 5.75 20.21
N LEU A 101 -3.54 6.61 19.53
CA LEU A 101 -3.18 8.03 19.40
C LEU A 101 -3.34 8.76 20.74
N ARG A 102 -4.35 8.39 21.53
CA ARG A 102 -4.73 9.09 22.76
C ARG A 102 -5.02 10.57 22.48
N ALA A 103 -5.66 10.83 21.35
CA ALA A 103 -6.10 12.14 20.93
C ALA A 103 -7.51 12.41 21.46
N GLU A 104 -7.77 13.64 21.89
CA GLU A 104 -9.13 14.15 22.03
C GLU A 104 -9.63 14.50 20.62
N PRO A 105 -10.54 13.74 20.00
CA PRO A 105 -10.84 13.91 18.58
C PRO A 105 -11.40 15.31 18.26
N GLU A 106 -12.07 15.96 19.20
CA GLU A 106 -12.60 17.33 19.06
C GLU A 106 -11.50 18.41 18.94
N ASP A 107 -10.27 18.11 19.36
CA ASP A 107 -9.15 19.06 19.33
C ASP A 107 -8.26 18.90 18.08
N HIS A 108 -8.47 17.86 17.25
CA HIS A 108 -7.56 17.48 16.18
C HIS A 108 -8.25 17.40 14.81
N TYR A 109 -7.61 17.96 13.78
CA TYR A 109 -8.00 17.70 12.40
C TYR A 109 -7.49 16.34 11.95
N PHE A 110 -8.21 15.68 11.05
CA PHE A 110 -7.86 14.34 10.56
C PHE A 110 -7.57 14.34 9.06
N LEU A 111 -6.47 13.68 8.68
CA LEU A 111 -6.20 13.25 7.32
C LEU A 111 -6.37 11.73 7.26
N LEU A 112 -7.37 11.28 6.49
CA LEU A 112 -7.60 9.88 6.16
C LEU A 112 -7.20 9.62 4.71
N THR A 113 -6.93 8.36 4.36
CA THR A 113 -6.54 7.98 3.00
C THR A 113 -7.61 7.15 2.32
N GLU A 114 -7.72 7.28 1.00
CA GLU A 114 -8.60 6.43 0.18
C GLU A 114 -7.88 5.83 -1.03
N PRO A 115 -8.26 4.62 -1.47
CA PRO A 115 -7.79 4.07 -2.73
C PRO A 115 -8.34 4.88 -3.92
N PRO A 116 -7.69 4.84 -5.10
CA PRO A 116 -8.05 5.68 -6.24
C PRO A 116 -9.42 5.40 -6.87
N LEU A 117 -10.03 4.25 -6.59
CA LEU A 117 -11.37 3.86 -7.08
C LEU A 117 -12.43 3.84 -5.97
N ASN A 118 -12.20 4.57 -4.87
CA ASN A 118 -13.18 4.71 -3.81
C ASN A 118 -14.42 5.48 -4.30
N THR A 119 -15.60 5.02 -3.91
CA THR A 119 -16.85 5.67 -4.29
C THR A 119 -17.08 6.95 -3.48
N PRO A 120 -17.77 7.96 -4.04
CA PRO A 120 -18.18 9.14 -3.27
C PRO A 120 -19.04 8.78 -2.05
N GLU A 121 -19.84 7.73 -2.14
CA GLU A 121 -20.68 7.23 -1.05
C GLU A 121 -19.84 6.73 0.14
N ASN A 122 -18.72 6.04 -0.14
CA ASN A 122 -17.78 5.64 0.91
C ASN A 122 -17.12 6.86 1.60
N ARG A 123 -16.93 7.97 0.88
CA ARG A 123 -16.44 9.22 1.51
C ARG A 123 -17.48 9.82 2.44
N GLU A 124 -18.76 9.73 2.10
CA GLU A 124 -19.85 10.18 2.97
C GLU A 124 -19.93 9.33 4.24
N TYR A 125 -19.89 8.00 4.14
CA TYR A 125 -19.85 7.12 5.33
C TYR A 125 -18.61 7.36 6.19
N THR A 126 -17.47 7.64 5.58
CA THR A 126 -16.25 8.02 6.32
C THR A 126 -16.47 9.35 7.06
N ALA A 127 -17.09 10.34 6.42
CA ALA A 127 -17.37 11.63 7.02
C ALA A 127 -18.39 11.53 8.16
N GLU A 128 -19.44 10.73 7.99
CA GLU A 128 -20.46 10.43 9.00
C GLU A 128 -19.81 9.92 10.29
N ILE A 129 -18.99 8.86 10.20
CA ILE A 129 -18.27 8.31 11.36
C ILE A 129 -17.40 9.39 12.04
N MET A 130 -16.65 10.16 11.25
CA MET A 130 -15.70 11.12 11.82
C MET A 130 -16.36 12.34 12.46
N PHE A 131 -17.43 12.88 11.84
CA PHE A 131 -18.11 14.07 12.35
C PHE A 131 -19.20 13.76 13.37
N GLU A 132 -19.98 12.69 13.19
CA GLU A 132 -21.14 12.37 14.02
C GLU A 132 -20.74 11.53 15.25
N SER A 133 -19.86 10.53 15.08
CA SER A 133 -19.42 9.68 16.20
C SER A 133 -18.23 10.28 16.96
N PHE A 134 -17.24 10.82 16.24
CA PHE A 134 -16.00 11.33 16.85
C PHE A 134 -15.92 12.85 16.98
N ASN A 135 -16.93 13.60 16.51
CA ASN A 135 -16.99 15.05 16.66
C ASN A 135 -15.77 15.83 16.14
N VAL A 136 -15.03 15.31 15.14
CA VAL A 136 -13.79 15.97 14.71
C VAL A 136 -14.05 17.37 14.15
N PRO A 137 -13.20 18.36 14.43
CA PRO A 137 -13.38 19.74 13.97
C PRO A 137 -13.14 19.91 12.47
N GLY A 138 -12.39 19.00 11.84
CA GLY A 138 -12.25 18.97 10.39
C GLY A 138 -11.59 17.71 9.84
N LEU A 139 -11.93 17.41 8.59
CA LEU A 139 -11.58 16.19 7.90
C LEU A 139 -11.08 16.47 6.48
N TYR A 140 -10.06 15.73 6.07
CA TYR A 140 -9.60 15.67 4.68
C TYR A 140 -9.37 14.21 4.28
N ILE A 141 -9.96 13.79 3.17
CA ILE A 141 -9.80 12.45 2.61
C ILE A 141 -8.88 12.54 1.40
N ALA A 142 -7.67 12.00 1.55
CA ALA A 142 -6.60 12.11 0.57
C ALA A 142 -6.50 10.84 -0.29
N VAL A 143 -6.37 11.02 -1.61
CA VAL A 143 -6.10 9.90 -2.51
C VAL A 143 -4.66 9.42 -2.32
N GLN A 144 -4.48 8.12 -2.05
CA GLN A 144 -3.19 7.51 -1.72
C GLN A 144 -2.08 7.81 -2.73
N ALA A 145 -2.40 7.76 -4.03
CA ALA A 145 -1.43 8.02 -5.10
C ALA A 145 -0.86 9.44 -5.06
N VAL A 146 -1.68 10.44 -4.73
CA VAL A 146 -1.26 11.84 -4.66
C VAL A 146 -0.29 12.03 -3.49
N LEU A 147 -0.57 11.39 -2.35
CA LEU A 147 0.32 11.41 -1.19
C LEU A 147 1.67 10.72 -1.48
N ALA A 148 1.66 9.61 -2.23
CA ALA A 148 2.88 8.95 -2.66
C ALA A 148 3.75 9.84 -3.56
N LEU A 149 3.15 10.62 -4.47
CA LEU A 149 3.87 11.61 -5.27
C LEU A 149 4.48 12.71 -4.38
N ALA A 150 3.72 13.22 -3.40
CA ALA A 150 4.22 14.22 -2.45
C ALA A 150 5.41 13.70 -1.64
N ALA A 151 5.38 12.43 -1.21
CA ALA A 151 6.50 11.78 -0.52
C ALA A 151 7.78 11.70 -1.38
N SER A 152 7.64 11.55 -2.71
CA SER A 152 8.77 11.42 -3.63
C SER A 152 9.59 12.71 -3.76
N TRP A 153 9.00 13.88 -3.40
CA TRP A 153 9.69 15.18 -3.40
C TRP A 153 10.91 15.24 -2.48
N THR A 154 11.02 14.30 -1.54
CA THR A 154 12.20 14.14 -0.68
C THR A 154 13.39 13.49 -1.40
N SER A 155 13.15 12.85 -2.54
CA SER A 155 14.20 12.21 -3.32
C SER A 155 15.11 13.24 -3.99
N ARG A 156 16.43 13.03 -3.89
CA ARG A 156 17.43 13.85 -4.58
C ARG A 156 17.35 13.76 -6.11
N GLN A 157 16.64 12.76 -6.62
CA GLN A 157 16.44 12.55 -8.06
C GLN A 157 15.42 13.52 -8.67
N VAL A 158 14.63 14.19 -7.82
CA VAL A 158 13.55 15.08 -8.21
C VAL A 158 14.02 16.52 -8.05
N GLY A 159 14.11 17.26 -9.17
CA GLY A 159 14.46 18.68 -9.17
C GLY A 159 13.25 19.62 -9.09
N GLU A 160 12.05 19.12 -9.35
CA GLU A 160 10.80 19.88 -9.44
C GLU A 160 9.69 19.15 -8.69
N ARG A 161 9.02 19.85 -7.77
CA ARG A 161 7.84 19.30 -7.09
C ARG A 161 6.69 19.26 -8.06
N THR A 162 6.21 18.06 -8.35
CA THR A 162 5.08 17.85 -9.25
C THR A 162 4.15 16.77 -8.71
N LEU A 163 2.86 16.94 -8.97
CA LEU A 163 1.84 15.92 -8.77
C LEU A 163 1.42 15.28 -10.11
N THR A 164 2.29 15.33 -11.11
CA THR A 164 2.16 14.58 -12.36
C THR A 164 3.15 13.43 -12.38
N GLY A 165 2.67 12.20 -12.45
CA GLY A 165 3.50 11.00 -12.43
C GLY A 165 2.68 9.72 -12.42
N THR A 166 3.35 8.58 -12.61
CA THR A 166 2.73 7.25 -12.49
C THR A 166 3.12 6.65 -11.15
N VAL A 167 2.14 6.33 -10.32
CA VAL A 167 2.38 5.70 -9.01
C VAL A 167 2.18 4.20 -9.14
N ILE A 168 3.16 3.45 -8.64
CA ILE A 168 3.06 2.00 -8.47
C ILE A 168 2.91 1.76 -6.96
N ASP A 169 1.68 1.52 -6.53
CA ASP A 169 1.39 1.22 -5.14
C ASP A 169 1.24 -0.29 -4.96
N SER A 170 2.21 -0.91 -4.28
CA SER A 170 2.23 -2.34 -4.04
C SER A 170 2.26 -2.64 -2.54
N GLY A 171 1.08 -2.98 -2.02
CA GLY A 171 0.87 -3.35 -0.62
C GLY A 171 0.88 -4.86 -0.40
N ASP A 172 0.08 -5.30 0.58
CA ASP A 172 -0.11 -6.72 0.89
C ASP A 172 -1.19 -7.39 0.03
N GLY A 173 -2.22 -6.63 -0.38
CA GLY A 173 -3.41 -7.16 -1.04
C GLY A 173 -3.43 -7.07 -2.56
N VAL A 174 -3.12 -5.90 -3.13
CA VAL A 174 -3.17 -5.64 -4.58
C VAL A 174 -2.02 -4.71 -4.94
N THR A 175 -1.56 -4.77 -6.20
CA THR A 175 -0.68 -3.76 -6.78
C THR A 175 -1.45 -2.91 -7.80
N HIS A 176 -1.36 -1.59 -7.66
CA HIS A 176 -2.02 -0.64 -8.55
C HIS A 176 -0.99 0.15 -9.36
N VAL A 177 -1.31 0.40 -10.63
CA VAL A 177 -0.59 1.35 -11.48
C VAL A 177 -1.52 2.51 -11.77
N ILE A 178 -1.17 3.68 -11.23
CA ILE A 178 -2.06 4.82 -11.09
C ILE A 178 -1.44 6.04 -11.79
N PRO A 179 -1.94 6.46 -12.95
CA PRO A 179 -1.50 7.69 -13.59
C PRO A 179 -2.16 8.91 -12.92
N VAL A 180 -1.35 9.92 -12.58
CA VAL A 180 -1.80 11.17 -11.97
C VAL A 180 -1.31 12.33 -12.84
N ALA A 181 -2.19 13.29 -13.12
CA ALA A 181 -1.88 14.53 -13.81
C ALA A 181 -2.36 15.70 -12.96
N GLU A 182 -1.45 16.62 -12.63
CA GLU A 182 -1.74 17.84 -11.88
C GLU A 182 -2.48 17.59 -10.55
N GLY A 183 -2.18 16.46 -9.89
CA GLY A 183 -2.83 16.08 -8.63
C GLY A 183 -4.16 15.35 -8.79
N TYR A 184 -4.66 15.19 -10.01
CA TYR A 184 -5.87 14.41 -10.31
C TYR A 184 -5.53 13.06 -10.92
N VAL A 185 -6.16 12.01 -10.38
CA VAL A 185 -5.96 10.65 -10.88
C VAL A 185 -6.75 10.46 -12.18
N ILE A 186 -6.10 9.92 -13.21
CA ILE A 186 -6.75 9.56 -14.48
C ILE A 186 -7.41 8.18 -14.31
N GLY A 187 -8.57 8.18 -13.64
CA GLY A 187 -9.26 6.95 -13.20
C GLY A 187 -9.53 5.94 -14.32
N SER A 188 -9.85 6.40 -15.53
CA SER A 188 -10.12 5.55 -16.70
C SER A 188 -8.92 4.72 -17.18
N CYS A 189 -7.70 5.09 -16.76
CA CYS A 189 -6.45 4.46 -17.18
C CYS A 189 -5.82 3.60 -16.09
N ILE A 190 -6.42 3.50 -14.90
CA ILE A 190 -5.89 2.69 -13.81
C ILE A 190 -5.90 1.21 -14.19
N LYS A 191 -4.83 0.51 -13.84
CA LYS A 191 -4.76 -0.96 -13.92
C LYS A 191 -4.37 -1.54 -12.57
N HIS A 192 -4.93 -2.69 -12.25
CA HIS A 192 -4.57 -3.49 -11.09
C HIS A 192 -3.84 -4.75 -11.54
N ILE A 193 -2.92 -5.21 -10.71
CA ILE A 193 -2.15 -6.44 -10.90
C ILE A 193 -2.50 -7.36 -9.72
N PRO A 194 -2.97 -8.59 -9.98
CA PRO A 194 -3.34 -9.57 -8.94
C PRO A 194 -2.10 -10.26 -8.37
N ILE A 195 -1.08 -9.47 -8.04
CA ILE A 195 0.18 -9.86 -7.42
C ILE A 195 0.53 -8.79 -6.40
N ALA A 196 0.66 -9.19 -5.14
CA ALA A 196 1.02 -8.32 -4.03
C ALA A 196 1.88 -9.05 -3.00
N GLY A 197 2.12 -8.40 -1.85
CA GLY A 197 2.98 -8.92 -0.79
C GLY A 197 2.54 -10.29 -0.25
N ARG A 198 1.22 -10.57 -0.26
CA ARG A 198 0.66 -11.85 0.17
C ARG A 198 0.97 -12.97 -0.82
N ASP A 199 0.80 -12.73 -2.12
CA ASP A 199 1.05 -13.72 -3.17
C ASP A 199 2.53 -14.13 -3.19
N ILE A 200 3.44 -13.16 -3.02
CA ILE A 200 4.88 -13.43 -2.88
C ILE A 200 5.15 -14.30 -1.66
N THR A 201 4.47 -14.03 -0.54
CA THR A 201 4.63 -14.81 0.70
C THR A 201 4.16 -16.26 0.50
N TYR A 202 3.01 -16.45 -0.16
CA TYR A 202 2.49 -17.79 -0.47
C TYR A 202 3.36 -18.55 -1.47
N PHE A 203 3.89 -17.87 -2.49
CA PHE A 203 4.80 -18.48 -3.44
C PHE A 203 6.11 -18.92 -2.77
N ILE A 204 6.70 -18.07 -1.92
CA ILE A 204 7.88 -18.44 -1.11
C ILE A 204 7.54 -19.61 -0.18
N GLN A 205 6.36 -19.60 0.45
CA GLN A 205 5.92 -20.69 1.32
C GLN A 205 5.86 -22.02 0.56
N GLN A 206 5.35 -22.02 -0.67
CA GLN A 206 5.30 -23.22 -1.51
C GLN A 206 6.73 -23.73 -1.80
N LEU A 207 7.63 -22.85 -2.23
CA LEU A 207 9.03 -23.20 -2.50
C LEU A 207 9.74 -23.79 -1.26
N LEU A 208 9.46 -23.25 -0.08
CA LEU A 208 10.01 -23.79 1.17
C LEU A 208 9.43 -25.15 1.51
N ARG A 209 8.13 -25.40 1.25
CA ARG A 209 7.51 -26.72 1.49
C ARG A 209 8.05 -27.81 0.56
N ASP A 210 8.38 -27.45 -0.67
CA ASP A 210 8.87 -28.40 -1.67
C ASP A 210 10.32 -28.84 -1.40
N ARG A 211 11.10 -28.03 -0.67
CA ARG A 211 12.54 -28.25 -0.43
C ARG A 211 12.91 -28.51 1.03
N GLU A 212 12.44 -27.68 1.94
CA GLU A 212 12.90 -27.65 3.34
C GLU A 212 12.05 -28.54 4.24
N VAL A 213 12.69 -29.09 5.28
CA VAL A 213 12.04 -29.90 6.31
C VAL A 213 12.20 -29.25 7.68
N GLY A 214 11.35 -29.61 8.64
CA GLY A 214 11.46 -29.13 10.03
C GLY A 214 10.82 -27.77 10.31
N ILE A 215 10.21 -27.13 9.31
CA ILE A 215 9.36 -25.95 9.51
C ILE A 215 8.04 -26.39 10.19
N PRO A 216 7.69 -25.84 11.37
CA PRO A 216 6.40 -26.12 12.00
C PRO A 216 5.25 -25.62 11.09
N PRO A 217 4.20 -26.44 10.83
CA PRO A 217 3.12 -26.05 9.92
C PRO A 217 2.43 -24.74 10.32
N GLU A 218 2.21 -24.54 11.62
CA GLU A 218 1.61 -23.32 12.20
C GLU A 218 2.45 -22.05 11.93
N GLN A 219 3.78 -22.20 11.81
CA GLN A 219 4.72 -21.09 11.59
C GLN A 219 5.22 -21.01 10.14
N SER A 220 4.58 -21.74 9.23
CA SER A 220 4.98 -21.80 7.82
C SER A 220 4.86 -20.44 7.13
N LEU A 221 3.77 -19.69 7.40
CA LEU A 221 3.59 -18.33 6.86
C LEU A 221 4.54 -17.32 7.50
N GLU A 222 4.74 -17.40 8.81
CA GLU A 222 5.68 -16.55 9.55
C GLU A 222 7.09 -16.67 8.96
N THR A 223 7.54 -17.91 8.75
CA THR A 223 8.84 -18.22 8.16
C THR A 223 8.95 -17.67 6.74
N ALA A 224 7.95 -17.91 5.88
CA ALA A 224 7.96 -17.39 4.51
C ALA A 224 7.99 -15.86 4.46
N LYS A 225 7.25 -15.18 5.35
CA LYS A 225 7.24 -13.73 5.46
C LYS A 225 8.60 -13.19 5.93
N ALA A 226 9.22 -13.82 6.93
CA ALA A 226 10.56 -13.47 7.39
C ALA A 226 11.61 -13.67 6.28
N VAL A 227 11.50 -14.76 5.50
CA VAL A 227 12.37 -15.01 4.35
C VAL A 227 12.22 -13.90 3.30
N LYS A 228 10.98 -13.56 2.95
CA LYS A 228 10.64 -12.47 2.02
C LYS A 228 11.27 -11.14 2.42
N GLU A 229 11.05 -10.73 3.66
CA GLU A 229 11.42 -9.38 4.13
C GLU A 229 12.91 -9.22 4.36
N ARG A 230 13.63 -10.29 4.74
CA ARG A 230 15.05 -10.23 5.11
C ARG A 230 16.01 -10.65 4.01
N TYR A 231 15.62 -11.59 3.15
CA TYR A 231 16.57 -12.25 2.23
C TYR A 231 16.26 -12.05 0.76
N SER A 232 15.03 -11.66 0.40
CA SER A 232 14.62 -11.54 -0.99
C SER A 232 15.09 -10.26 -1.68
N TYR A 233 15.30 -10.35 -2.99
CA TYR A 233 15.74 -9.25 -3.85
C TYR A 233 15.35 -9.53 -5.30
N VAL A 234 15.30 -8.49 -6.14
CA VAL A 234 15.05 -8.65 -7.57
C VAL A 234 16.37 -8.92 -8.29
N CYS A 235 16.40 -9.95 -9.14
CA CYS A 235 17.57 -10.27 -9.95
C CYS A 235 17.48 -9.64 -11.35
N PRO A 236 18.62 -9.43 -12.04
CA PRO A 236 18.62 -8.90 -13.39
C PRO A 236 18.28 -9.95 -14.46
N ASP A 237 18.61 -11.22 -14.23
CA ASP A 237 18.48 -12.33 -15.18
C ASP A 237 18.41 -13.65 -14.39
N LEU A 238 17.36 -14.44 -14.62
CA LEU A 238 17.09 -15.65 -13.83
C LEU A 238 18.14 -16.74 -14.04
N VAL A 239 18.47 -17.06 -15.29
CA VAL A 239 19.39 -18.17 -15.62
C VAL A 239 20.78 -17.91 -15.05
N LYS A 240 21.26 -16.67 -15.15
CA LYS A 240 22.54 -16.26 -14.53
C LYS A 240 22.48 -16.33 -13.01
N GLU A 241 21.35 -16.01 -12.41
CA GLU A 241 21.20 -16.07 -10.96
C GLU A 241 21.19 -17.52 -10.46
N PHE A 242 20.47 -18.43 -11.12
CA PHE A 242 20.54 -19.87 -10.85
C PHE A 242 21.98 -20.39 -10.93
N ASN A 243 22.69 -20.07 -12.02
CA ASN A 243 24.06 -20.53 -12.21
C ASN A 243 25.01 -20.06 -11.09
N LYS A 244 24.81 -18.86 -10.52
CA LYS A 244 25.60 -18.39 -9.37
C LYS A 244 25.36 -19.23 -8.11
N TYR A 245 24.12 -19.63 -7.86
CA TYR A 245 23.77 -20.44 -6.70
C TYR A 245 24.30 -21.87 -6.87
N ASP A 246 24.24 -22.44 -8.07
CA ASP A 246 24.78 -23.77 -8.36
C ASP A 246 26.32 -23.80 -8.29
N THR A 247 26.99 -22.73 -8.73
CA THR A 247 28.45 -22.65 -8.77
C THR A 247 29.07 -22.28 -7.42
N ASP A 248 28.43 -21.36 -6.67
CA ASP A 248 28.99 -20.79 -5.44
C ASP A 248 27.95 -20.78 -4.31
N GLY A 249 27.26 -21.92 -4.14
CA GLY A 249 26.17 -22.10 -3.17
C GLY A 249 26.56 -21.71 -1.74
N SER A 250 27.81 -21.95 -1.33
CA SER A 250 28.29 -21.59 0.01
C SER A 250 28.19 -20.08 0.31
N LYS A 251 28.32 -19.21 -0.70
CA LYS A 251 28.19 -17.75 -0.52
C LYS A 251 26.76 -17.25 -0.66
N TRP A 252 25.95 -17.91 -1.50
CA TRP A 252 24.63 -17.43 -1.89
C TRP A 252 23.50 -18.05 -1.08
N ILE A 253 23.60 -19.31 -0.68
CA ILE A 253 22.66 -19.92 0.26
C ILE A 253 22.85 -19.26 1.63
N LYS A 254 21.73 -18.90 2.24
CA LYS A 254 21.68 -18.33 3.59
C LYS A 254 20.97 -19.29 4.51
N GLN A 255 21.17 -19.13 5.81
CA GLN A 255 20.45 -19.91 6.79
C GLN A 255 19.48 -18.99 7.53
N TYR A 256 18.26 -19.47 7.76
CA TYR A 256 17.29 -18.86 8.64
C TYR A 256 17.05 -19.78 9.83
N THR A 257 17.08 -19.21 11.03
CA THR A 257 16.76 -19.92 12.26
C THR A 257 15.55 -19.28 12.91
N GLY A 258 14.56 -20.10 13.25
CA GLY A 258 13.36 -19.73 13.99
C GLY A 258 13.23 -20.53 15.27
N ILE A 259 12.33 -20.10 16.16
CA ILE A 259 12.02 -20.83 17.39
C ILE A 259 10.63 -21.45 17.22
N ASN A 260 10.53 -22.76 17.46
CA ASN A 260 9.27 -23.45 17.45
C ASN A 260 8.39 -22.94 18.61
N ALA A 261 7.22 -22.39 18.29
CA ALA A 261 6.33 -21.77 19.26
C ALA A 261 5.89 -22.72 20.38
N ILE A 262 5.74 -24.01 20.08
CA ILE A 262 5.28 -25.05 21.00
C ILE A 262 6.45 -25.65 21.80
N SER A 263 7.46 -26.17 21.11
CA SER A 263 8.55 -26.90 21.77
C SER A 263 9.64 -26.00 22.34
N LYS A 264 9.63 -24.71 21.99
CA LYS A 264 10.66 -23.70 22.33
C LYS A 264 12.07 -24.07 21.88
N LYS A 265 12.22 -25.05 20.99
CA LYS A 265 13.49 -25.41 20.35
C LYS A 265 13.68 -24.65 19.05
N GLU A 266 14.93 -24.42 18.70
CA GLU A 266 15.29 -23.83 17.42
C GLU A 266 15.05 -24.82 16.26
N PHE A 267 14.62 -24.29 15.13
CA PHE A 267 14.65 -24.97 13.84
C PHE A 267 15.43 -24.09 12.85
N SER A 268 16.17 -24.71 11.94
CA SER A 268 16.99 -24.03 10.96
C SER A 268 16.68 -24.55 9.56
N ILE A 269 16.59 -23.65 8.59
CA ILE A 269 16.36 -23.97 7.18
C ILE A 269 17.36 -23.24 6.29
N ASP A 270 17.61 -23.81 5.13
CA ASP A 270 18.37 -23.15 4.09
C ASP A 270 17.45 -22.24 3.26
N VAL A 271 17.98 -21.09 2.88
CA VAL A 271 17.30 -20.03 2.13
C VAL A 271 18.03 -19.80 0.81
N GLY A 272 17.39 -20.19 -0.29
CA GLY A 272 17.99 -20.37 -1.60
C GLY A 272 17.30 -19.58 -2.72
N TYR A 273 16.75 -20.29 -3.71
CA TYR A 273 16.20 -19.69 -4.94
C TYR A 273 15.01 -18.75 -4.71
N GLU A 274 14.20 -19.00 -3.68
CA GLU A 274 13.08 -18.17 -3.25
C GLU A 274 13.47 -16.72 -2.97
N ARG A 275 14.77 -16.45 -2.73
CA ARG A 275 15.30 -15.10 -2.55
C ARG A 275 15.06 -14.23 -3.79
N PHE A 276 15.29 -14.77 -4.98
CA PHE A 276 15.05 -14.03 -6.23
C PHE A 276 13.76 -14.44 -6.93
N LEU A 277 13.31 -15.70 -6.77
CA LEU A 277 12.06 -16.17 -7.36
C LEU A 277 10.83 -15.51 -6.75
N GLY A 278 10.84 -15.22 -5.44
CA GLY A 278 9.72 -14.56 -4.76
C GLY A 278 9.32 -13.25 -5.43
N PRO A 279 10.23 -12.26 -5.52
CA PRO A 279 9.93 -10.99 -6.20
C PRO A 279 9.83 -11.07 -7.72
N GLU A 280 10.31 -12.15 -8.35
CA GLU A 280 10.28 -12.28 -9.81
C GLU A 280 8.85 -12.37 -10.35
N ILE A 281 7.88 -12.80 -9.55
CA ILE A 281 6.47 -12.91 -9.98
C ILE A 281 5.84 -11.57 -10.34
N PHE A 282 6.46 -10.43 -10.03
CA PHE A 282 6.06 -9.14 -10.60
C PHE A 282 6.37 -9.01 -12.09
N PHE A 283 7.46 -9.64 -12.53
CA PHE A 283 7.98 -9.58 -13.90
C PHE A 283 7.61 -10.84 -14.71
N HIS A 284 7.31 -11.95 -14.03
CA HIS A 284 6.78 -13.19 -14.62
C HIS A 284 5.63 -13.73 -13.77
N PRO A 285 4.44 -13.09 -13.80
CA PRO A 285 3.31 -13.47 -12.96
C PRO A 285 2.82 -14.91 -13.17
N GLU A 286 3.07 -15.48 -14.36
CA GLU A 286 2.70 -16.84 -14.72
C GLU A 286 3.30 -17.92 -13.81
N PHE A 287 4.32 -17.58 -13.01
CA PHE A 287 4.92 -18.51 -12.04
C PHE A 287 4.01 -18.81 -10.85
N ALA A 288 3.13 -17.89 -10.49
CA ALA A 288 2.28 -18.02 -9.30
C ALA A 288 0.79 -17.82 -9.60
N ASN A 289 0.45 -17.13 -10.69
CA ASN A 289 -0.94 -16.83 -11.05
C ASN A 289 -1.26 -17.40 -12.45
N PRO A 290 -2.16 -18.39 -12.56
CA PRO A 290 -2.51 -18.98 -13.85
C PRO A 290 -3.38 -18.05 -14.72
N ASP A 291 -4.07 -17.09 -14.10
CA ASP A 291 -5.05 -16.23 -14.78
C ASP A 291 -4.45 -14.90 -15.23
N PHE A 292 -3.21 -14.60 -14.83
CA PHE A 292 -2.54 -13.34 -15.13
C PHE A 292 -1.08 -13.58 -15.52
N THR A 293 -0.68 -13.07 -16.69
CA THR A 293 0.65 -13.32 -17.27
C THR A 293 1.42 -12.05 -17.65
N GLN A 294 0.80 -10.87 -17.53
CA GLN A 294 1.38 -9.63 -18.03
C GLN A 294 2.42 -9.05 -17.05
N PRO A 295 3.70 -8.89 -17.44
CA PRO A 295 4.72 -8.30 -16.58
C PRO A 295 4.38 -6.87 -16.14
N ILE A 296 4.78 -6.48 -14.92
CA ILE A 296 4.52 -5.12 -14.41
C ILE A 296 5.04 -4.01 -15.32
N SER A 297 6.18 -4.22 -16.00
CA SER A 297 6.72 -3.24 -16.96
C SER A 297 5.78 -3.00 -18.15
N GLU A 298 5.09 -4.04 -18.62
CA GLU A 298 4.12 -3.92 -19.71
C GLU A 298 2.83 -3.26 -19.23
N VAL A 299 2.36 -3.61 -18.03
CA VAL A 299 1.18 -2.95 -17.42
C VAL A 299 1.43 -1.44 -17.29
N VAL A 300 2.62 -1.04 -16.82
CA VAL A 300 2.98 0.39 -16.71
C VAL A 300 3.02 1.07 -18.07
N ASP A 301 3.59 0.43 -19.07
CA ASP A 301 3.62 0.97 -20.42
C ASP A 301 2.20 1.12 -21.00
N GLU A 302 1.35 0.11 -20.85
CA GLU A 302 -0.05 0.13 -21.29
C GLU A 302 -0.84 1.26 -20.64
N VAL A 303 -0.73 1.43 -19.31
CA VAL A 303 -1.37 2.51 -18.56
C VAL A 303 -0.98 3.87 -19.13
N ILE A 304 0.32 4.10 -19.33
CA ILE A 304 0.81 5.39 -19.83
C ILE A 304 0.39 5.60 -21.30
N GLN A 305 0.35 4.54 -22.12
CA GLN A 305 -0.13 4.63 -23.51
C GLN A 305 -1.64 4.85 -23.62
N ASN A 306 -2.43 4.46 -22.63
CA ASN A 306 -3.86 4.77 -22.57
C ASN A 306 -4.16 6.21 -22.14
N CYS A 307 -3.20 6.87 -21.47
CA CYS A 307 -3.34 8.27 -21.06
C CYS A 307 -3.31 9.24 -22.26
N PRO A 308 -3.80 10.49 -22.10
CA PRO A 308 -3.66 11.54 -23.10
C PRO A 308 -2.20 11.78 -23.54
N ILE A 309 -1.98 12.11 -24.82
CA ILE A 309 -0.64 12.12 -25.44
C ILE A 309 0.30 13.15 -24.80
N ASP A 310 -0.23 14.30 -24.42
CA ASP A 310 0.46 15.43 -23.80
C ASP A 310 1.03 15.08 -22.42
N VAL A 311 0.37 14.21 -21.65
CA VAL A 311 0.83 13.82 -20.30
C VAL A 311 1.77 12.61 -20.28
N ARG A 312 1.87 11.82 -21.36
CA ARG A 312 2.64 10.56 -21.36
C ARG A 312 4.12 10.75 -21.01
N ARG A 313 4.77 11.76 -21.58
CA ARG A 313 6.20 12.02 -21.33
C ARG A 313 6.47 12.39 -19.86
N PRO A 314 5.72 13.31 -19.25
CA PRO A 314 5.75 13.51 -17.80
C PRO A 314 5.56 12.23 -16.99
N LEU A 315 4.58 11.40 -17.35
CA LEU A 315 4.29 10.13 -16.66
C LEU A 315 5.47 9.13 -16.72
N TYR A 316 6.13 8.98 -17.88
CA TYR A 316 7.33 8.12 -17.99
C TYR A 316 8.53 8.64 -17.18
N LYS A 317 8.68 9.96 -17.10
CA LYS A 317 9.78 10.62 -16.40
C LYS A 317 9.60 10.62 -14.87
N ASN A 318 8.40 10.38 -14.37
CA ASN A 318 8.14 10.41 -12.93
C ASN A 318 7.32 9.20 -12.49
N ILE A 319 7.94 8.02 -12.51
CA ILE A 319 7.32 6.78 -12.02
C ILE A 319 7.71 6.60 -10.55
N VAL A 320 6.77 6.78 -9.63
CA VAL A 320 7.02 6.74 -8.18
C VAL A 320 6.57 5.40 -7.60
N LEU A 321 7.40 4.83 -6.74
CA LEU A 321 7.12 3.59 -6.04
C LEU A 321 6.52 3.87 -4.65
N SER A 322 5.45 3.17 -4.29
CA SER A 322 4.79 3.22 -3.00
C SER A 322 4.51 1.83 -2.46
N GLY A 323 4.60 1.67 -1.15
CA GLY A 323 4.19 0.45 -0.46
C GLY A 323 5.32 -0.55 -0.23
N GLY A 324 5.13 -1.39 0.78
CA GLY A 324 6.15 -2.30 1.29
C GLY A 324 6.65 -3.32 0.27
N SER A 325 5.82 -3.74 -0.69
CA SER A 325 6.20 -4.74 -1.70
C SER A 325 7.02 -4.13 -2.84
N THR A 326 7.22 -2.80 -2.87
CA THR A 326 8.20 -2.14 -3.78
C THR A 326 9.59 -2.00 -3.16
N MET A 327 9.77 -2.40 -1.89
CA MET A 327 11.02 -2.24 -1.13
C MET A 327 12.09 -3.27 -1.49
N PHE A 328 11.80 -4.25 -2.36
CA PHE A 328 12.80 -5.22 -2.78
C PHE A 328 13.98 -4.51 -3.42
N ARG A 329 15.19 -4.93 -3.03
CA ARG A 329 16.42 -4.42 -3.63
C ARG A 329 16.38 -4.63 -5.14
N ASP A 330 16.80 -3.62 -5.89
CA ASP A 330 16.83 -3.58 -7.35
C ASP A 330 15.47 -3.58 -8.07
N PHE A 331 14.34 -3.54 -7.36
CA PHE A 331 13.00 -3.49 -7.97
C PHE A 331 12.84 -2.32 -8.96
N GLY A 332 13.08 -1.09 -8.51
CA GLY A 332 12.96 0.09 -9.38
C GLY A 332 13.94 0.08 -10.56
N ARG A 333 15.15 -0.46 -10.36
CA ARG A 333 16.17 -0.59 -11.42
C ARG A 333 15.72 -1.59 -12.49
N ARG A 334 15.20 -2.75 -12.08
CA ARG A 334 14.66 -3.78 -12.97
C ARG A 334 13.48 -3.22 -13.77
N LEU A 335 12.54 -2.57 -13.09
CA LEU A 335 11.39 -1.95 -13.72
C LEU A 335 11.81 -0.90 -14.76
N GLN A 336 12.70 0.03 -14.41
CA GLN A 336 13.17 1.06 -15.33
C GLN A 336 13.85 0.46 -16.56
N ARG A 337 14.70 -0.56 -16.35
CA ARG A 337 15.41 -1.24 -17.45
C ARG A 337 14.45 -1.91 -18.40
N ASP A 338 13.51 -2.70 -17.89
CA ASP A 338 12.60 -3.50 -18.72
C ASP A 338 11.59 -2.58 -19.43
N LEU A 339 11.05 -1.59 -18.73
CA LEU A 339 10.19 -0.56 -19.33
C LEU A 339 10.91 0.22 -20.44
N LYS A 340 12.16 0.62 -20.20
CA LYS A 340 12.97 1.33 -21.20
C LYS A 340 13.23 0.47 -22.43
N ARG A 341 13.47 -0.84 -22.28
CA ARG A 341 13.62 -1.77 -23.41
C ARG A 341 12.35 -1.82 -24.26
N THR A 342 11.18 -1.95 -23.65
CA THR A 342 9.89 -1.98 -24.35
C THR A 342 9.64 -0.68 -25.11
N VAL A 343 9.85 0.46 -24.45
CA VAL A 343 9.66 1.79 -25.05
C VAL A 343 10.64 2.03 -26.21
N ASP A 344 11.93 1.77 -26.00
CA ASP A 344 12.97 1.99 -27.02
C ASP A 344 12.77 1.05 -28.23
N ALA A 345 12.34 -0.20 -28.01
CA ALA A 345 12.01 -1.13 -29.09
C ALA A 345 10.82 -0.62 -29.94
N ARG A 346 9.76 -0.10 -29.31
CA ARG A 346 8.62 0.51 -30.01
C ARG A 346 9.03 1.72 -30.83
N LEU A 347 9.90 2.59 -30.28
CA LEU A 347 10.39 3.77 -30.99
C LEU A 347 11.25 3.38 -32.20
N LYS A 348 12.13 2.36 -32.04
CA LYS A 348 12.98 1.84 -33.12
C LYS A 348 12.15 1.33 -34.30
N LEU A 349 11.10 0.55 -34.02
CA LEU A 349 10.20 0.05 -35.06
C LEU A 349 9.52 1.20 -35.84
N SER A 350 9.16 2.28 -35.15
CA SER A 350 8.54 3.45 -35.77
C SER A 350 9.49 4.18 -36.73
N GLU A 351 10.78 4.28 -36.38
CA GLU A 351 11.81 4.87 -37.24
C GLU A 351 12.10 4.00 -38.48
N GLU A 352 12.21 2.69 -38.28
CA GLU A 352 12.42 1.71 -39.36
C GLU A 352 11.25 1.71 -40.37
N LEU A 353 10.00 1.63 -39.89
CA LEU A 353 8.81 1.66 -40.74
C LEU A 353 8.63 2.99 -41.49
N SER A 354 9.11 4.09 -40.91
CA SER A 354 9.06 5.41 -41.55
C SER A 354 10.19 5.62 -42.57
N GLY A 355 11.10 4.65 -42.75
CA GLY A 355 12.27 4.78 -43.60
C GLY A 355 13.17 5.94 -43.19
N GLY A 356 13.26 6.23 -41.89
CA GLY A 356 14.02 7.36 -41.33
C GLY A 356 13.38 8.75 -41.52
N ARG A 357 12.17 8.85 -42.09
CA ARG A 357 11.46 10.14 -42.25
C ARG A 357 10.96 10.72 -40.93
N LEU A 358 10.65 9.86 -39.96
CA LEU A 358 10.18 10.23 -38.64
C LEU A 358 11.20 9.74 -37.62
N LYS A 359 11.81 10.67 -36.89
CA LYS A 359 12.77 10.39 -35.82
C LYS A 359 12.15 10.79 -34.47
N PRO A 360 11.49 9.86 -33.77
CA PRO A 360 10.88 10.17 -32.48
C PRO A 360 11.95 10.61 -31.48
N LYS A 361 11.70 11.70 -30.74
CA LYS A 361 12.56 12.06 -29.61
C LYS A 361 12.55 10.91 -28.60
N PRO A 362 13.71 10.41 -28.13
CA PRO A 362 13.78 9.37 -27.10
C PRO A 362 12.89 9.71 -25.91
N ILE A 363 12.24 8.70 -25.35
CA ILE A 363 11.45 8.84 -24.13
C ILE A 363 12.38 8.63 -22.95
N ASP A 364 12.39 9.61 -22.05
CA ASP A 364 13.11 9.51 -20.79
C ASP A 364 12.24 8.75 -19.79
N VAL A 365 12.77 7.65 -19.27
CA VAL A 365 12.06 6.76 -18.35
C VAL A 365 12.82 6.75 -17.05
N GLN A 366 12.17 7.18 -15.98
CA GLN A 366 12.80 7.30 -14.67
C GLN A 366 11.87 6.76 -13.58
N VAL A 367 12.38 5.76 -12.86
CA VAL A 367 11.70 5.17 -11.69
C VAL A 367 12.33 5.71 -10.43
N ILE A 368 11.55 6.42 -9.64
CA ILE A 368 11.97 7.09 -8.42
C ILE A 368 11.89 6.11 -7.26
N THR A 369 13.06 5.86 -6.67
CA THR A 369 13.21 5.18 -5.38
C THR A 369 13.59 6.20 -4.32
N HIS A 370 13.07 6.05 -3.11
CA HIS A 370 13.31 6.97 -1.99
C HIS A 370 13.18 6.27 -0.63
N HIS A 371 13.78 6.84 0.41
CA HIS A 371 13.85 6.19 1.73
C HIS A 371 12.48 5.99 2.40
N MET A 372 11.50 6.81 2.03
CA MET A 372 10.15 6.82 2.63
C MET A 372 9.17 5.89 1.91
N GLN A 373 9.62 5.07 0.95
CA GLN A 373 8.76 4.23 0.09
C GLN A 373 7.81 3.31 0.89
N ARG A 374 8.29 2.73 2.00
CA ARG A 374 7.53 1.75 2.80
C ARG A 374 6.19 2.30 3.29
N TYR A 375 6.16 3.58 3.64
CA TYR A 375 4.99 4.28 4.18
C TYR A 375 4.81 5.62 3.45
N ALA A 376 5.09 5.64 2.13
CA ALA A 376 5.08 6.86 1.31
C ALA A 376 3.76 7.62 1.42
N VAL A 377 2.64 6.91 1.37
CA VAL A 377 1.30 7.47 1.57
C VAL A 377 1.20 8.22 2.91
N TRP A 378 1.51 7.54 4.03
CA TRP A 378 1.42 8.14 5.35
C TRP A 378 2.38 9.33 5.51
N PHE A 379 3.61 9.20 5.00
CA PHE A 379 4.60 10.27 5.08
C PHE A 379 4.19 11.51 4.25
N GLY A 380 3.68 11.30 3.04
CA GLY A 380 3.12 12.38 2.23
C GLY A 380 1.95 13.07 2.94
N GLY A 381 1.07 12.29 3.59
CA GLY A 381 0.00 12.81 4.44
C GLY A 381 0.52 13.62 5.63
N SER A 382 1.53 13.12 6.35
CA SER A 382 2.18 13.83 7.46
C SER A 382 2.82 15.14 7.02
N MET A 383 3.48 15.17 5.87
CA MET A 383 4.06 16.38 5.30
C MET A 383 2.99 17.40 4.93
N LEU A 384 1.96 16.98 4.19
CA LEU A 384 0.90 17.89 3.73
C LEU A 384 0.06 18.40 4.90
N ALA A 385 -0.30 17.55 5.87
CA ALA A 385 -1.05 17.94 7.06
C ALA A 385 -0.27 18.85 8.02
N SER A 386 1.04 19.04 7.79
CA SER A 386 1.87 19.99 8.54
C SER A 386 1.87 21.40 7.96
N THR A 387 1.28 21.62 6.77
CA THR A 387 1.27 22.93 6.12
C THR A 387 0.06 23.75 6.57
N PRO A 388 0.14 25.10 6.56
CA PRO A 388 -1.02 25.95 6.83
C PRO A 388 -2.17 25.77 5.82
N GLU A 389 -1.84 25.41 4.58
CA GLU A 389 -2.80 25.22 3.49
C GLU A 389 -3.73 24.03 3.76
N PHE A 390 -3.25 22.97 4.43
CA PHE A 390 -4.07 21.83 4.84
C PHE A 390 -5.33 22.26 5.60
N TYR A 391 -5.18 23.18 6.56
CA TYR A 391 -6.32 23.64 7.36
C TYR A 391 -7.30 24.54 6.60
N GLN A 392 -6.91 25.05 5.43
CA GLN A 392 -7.78 25.83 4.54
C GLN A 392 -8.62 24.93 3.63
N VAL A 393 -8.08 23.78 3.23
CA VAL A 393 -8.75 22.82 2.32
C VAL A 393 -9.55 21.74 3.05
N CYS A 394 -9.37 21.59 4.37
CA CYS A 394 -10.16 20.66 5.17
C CYS A 394 -11.63 21.11 5.24
N HIS A 395 -12.54 20.14 5.16
CA HIS A 395 -13.95 20.36 5.46
C HIS A 395 -14.11 20.50 6.97
N THR A 396 -14.81 21.53 7.43
CA THR A 396 -15.05 21.75 8.86
C THR A 396 -16.33 21.06 9.32
N LYS A 397 -16.41 20.74 10.61
CA LYS A 397 -17.65 20.21 11.20
C LYS A 397 -18.84 21.14 10.98
N LYS A 398 -18.60 22.45 11.07
CA LYS A 398 -19.61 23.47 10.80
C LYS A 398 -20.15 23.36 9.37
N ASP A 399 -19.27 23.26 8.37
CA ASP A 399 -19.70 23.12 6.97
C ASP A 399 -20.42 21.79 6.75
N TYR A 400 -20.00 20.72 7.42
CA TYR A 400 -20.68 19.42 7.39
C TYR A 400 -22.10 19.51 7.93
N GLU A 401 -22.32 20.20 9.06
CA GLU A 401 -23.65 20.39 9.65
C GLU A 401 -24.55 21.32 8.82
N GLU A 402 -23.98 22.37 8.22
CA GLU A 402 -24.74 23.37 7.45
C GLU A 402 -25.06 22.92 6.01
N ILE A 403 -24.15 22.20 5.35
CA ILE A 403 -24.24 21.83 3.92
C ILE A 403 -24.54 20.33 3.75
N GLY A 404 -24.12 19.51 4.71
CA GLY A 404 -24.28 18.06 4.70
C GLY A 404 -23.04 17.29 4.19
N PRO A 405 -23.10 15.95 4.19
CA PRO A 405 -21.96 15.07 3.88
C PRO A 405 -21.44 15.21 2.44
N SER A 406 -22.25 15.78 1.54
CA SER A 406 -21.91 15.94 0.12
C SER A 406 -20.62 16.73 -0.13
N ILE A 407 -20.21 17.61 0.80
CA ILE A 407 -18.95 18.35 0.71
C ILE A 407 -17.73 17.42 0.71
N CYS A 408 -17.81 16.30 1.43
CA CYS A 408 -16.70 15.35 1.54
C CYS A 408 -16.52 14.48 0.27
N ARG A 409 -17.44 14.56 -0.70
CA ARG A 409 -17.31 13.84 -1.99
C ARG A 409 -16.10 14.31 -2.79
N HIS A 410 -15.65 15.55 -2.60
CA HIS A 410 -14.51 16.13 -3.31
C HIS A 410 -13.55 16.81 -2.32
N ASN A 411 -12.29 16.41 -2.32
CA ASN A 411 -11.25 16.99 -1.46
C ASN A 411 -10.23 17.73 -2.37
N PRO A 412 -10.08 19.06 -2.25
CA PRO A 412 -9.21 19.84 -3.14
C PRO A 412 -7.74 19.46 -3.00
N VAL A 413 -7.05 19.22 -4.13
CA VAL A 413 -5.60 18.97 -4.13
C VAL A 413 -4.80 20.25 -3.86
N PHE A 414 -3.69 20.13 -3.15
CA PHE A 414 -2.86 21.27 -2.73
C PHE A 414 -1.37 20.92 -2.63
N GLY A 415 -0.51 21.92 -2.35
CA GLY A 415 0.92 21.73 -2.07
C GLY A 415 1.91 21.93 -3.23
N VAL A 416 1.46 22.31 -4.43
CA VAL A 416 2.34 22.60 -5.60
C VAL A 416 2.27 24.05 -6.06
N MET A 417 1.11 24.72 -5.96
CA MET A 417 0.97 26.12 -6.39
C MET A 417 1.24 27.06 -5.21
N SER A 418 2.47 27.56 -5.10
CA SER A 418 2.79 28.79 -4.35
C SER A 418 3.73 29.67 -5.16
#